data_AF-A0A1I6ESX6-F1
#
_entry.id   AF-A0A1I6ESX6-F1
#
_cell.length_a   1.000
_cell.length_b   1.000
_cell.length_c   1.000
_cell.angle_alpha   90.00
_cell.angle_beta   90.00
_cell.angle_gamma   90.00
#
_symmetry.space_group_name_H-M   'P 1'
#
loop_
_entity.id
_entity.type
_entity.pdbx_description
1 polymer ?
#
loop_
_entity_poly.entity_id
_entity_poly.type
_entity_poly.pdbx_seq_one_letter_code
_entity_poly.pdbx_strand_id
1 'polypeptide(L)'
;MREGDTLVVPKLDRLARSVPDARDIADKLKARGVNLALGASVYDPSDPMGKMFFNVLATFAEFESDLIRMRTREGMAIARAKGKLRGKQPKLSDRQSRELRRIYDTGDYSVSDLAEVFSVSRPTVYRTLQRVPGVG
;
A
#
# COMPACT_ATOMS: atom_id res chain seq x y z
N MET A 1 28.45 -14.52 4.75
CA MET A 1 29.12 -14.51 3.44
C MET A 1 30.09 -13.35 3.39
N ARG A 2 31.31 -13.65 2.96
CA ARG A 2 32.39 -12.69 2.76
C ARG A 2 32.52 -12.40 1.26
N GLU A 3 33.28 -11.37 0.92
CA GLU A 3 33.64 -11.07 -0.46
C GLU A 3 34.30 -12.29 -1.11
N GLY A 4 33.91 -12.58 -2.36
CA GLY A 4 34.36 -13.75 -3.10
C GLY A 4 33.60 -15.05 -2.82
N ASP A 5 32.73 -15.11 -1.79
CA ASP A 5 31.82 -16.25 -1.60
C ASP A 5 30.81 -16.34 -2.76
N THR A 6 30.30 -17.54 -3.03
CA THR A 6 29.24 -17.77 -4.03
C THR A 6 27.97 -18.27 -3.34
N LEU A 7 26.86 -17.55 -3.51
CA LEU A 7 25.54 -18.03 -3.15
C LEU A 7 25.01 -18.93 -4.28
N VAL A 8 24.80 -20.21 -3.99
CA VAL A 8 24.31 -21.20 -4.97
C VAL A 8 22.83 -21.42 -4.79
N VAL A 9 22.07 -21.20 -5.87
CA VAL A 9 20.64 -21.44 -5.95
C VAL A 9 20.29 -22.19 -7.24
N PRO A 10 19.39 -23.18 -7.20
CA PRO A 10 19.08 -23.97 -8.40
C PRO A 10 18.31 -23.17 -9.45
N LYS A 11 17.54 -22.16 -9.04
CA LYS A 11 16.68 -21.33 -9.90
C LYS A 11 16.21 -20.08 -9.16
N LEU A 12 15.77 -19.06 -9.91
CA LEU A 12 15.44 -17.73 -9.38
C LEU A 12 14.25 -17.75 -8.40
N ASP A 13 13.25 -18.61 -8.60
CA ASP A 13 12.11 -18.74 -7.67
C ASP A 13 12.48 -19.42 -6.34
N ARG A 14 13.70 -19.96 -6.21
CA ARG A 14 14.26 -20.40 -4.92
C ARG A 14 15.13 -19.34 -4.26
N LEU A 15 15.51 -18.30 -5.00
CA LEU A 15 16.24 -17.15 -4.47
C LEU A 15 15.26 -16.14 -3.84
N ALA A 16 14.16 -15.84 -4.52
CA ALA A 16 13.27 -14.74 -4.16
C ALA A 16 11.79 -15.08 -4.38
N ARG A 17 10.93 -14.47 -3.58
CA ARG A 17 9.46 -14.66 -3.63
C ARG A 17 8.74 -13.68 -4.58
N SER A 18 9.43 -12.65 -5.05
CA SER A 18 8.95 -11.64 -5.99
C SER A 18 10.13 -10.93 -6.67
N VAL A 19 9.89 -10.17 -7.73
CA VAL A 19 10.97 -9.42 -8.42
C VAL A 19 11.57 -8.31 -7.52
N PRO A 20 10.79 -7.56 -6.72
CA PRO A 20 11.36 -6.64 -5.72
C PRO A 20 12.26 -7.35 -4.69
N ASP A 21 11.87 -8.54 -4.23
CA ASP A 21 12.68 -9.34 -3.31
C ASP A 21 13.99 -9.82 -3.99
N ALA A 22 13.91 -10.19 -5.27
CA ALA A 22 15.08 -10.56 -6.07
C ALA A 22 16.06 -9.39 -6.23
N ARG A 23 15.55 -8.16 -6.45
CA ARG A 23 16.35 -6.94 -6.45
C ARG A 23 17.04 -6.72 -5.11
N ASP A 24 16.31 -6.78 -4.01
CA ASP A 24 16.89 -6.54 -2.68
C ASP A 24 18.01 -7.54 -2.35
N ILE A 25 17.85 -8.79 -2.78
CA ILE A 25 18.88 -9.82 -2.64
C ILE A 25 20.07 -9.51 -3.56
N ALA A 26 19.82 -9.19 -4.82
CA ALA A 26 20.83 -8.78 -5.80
C ALA A 26 21.69 -7.62 -5.31
N ASP A 27 21.08 -6.55 -4.80
CA ASP A 27 21.76 -5.37 -4.28
C ASP A 27 22.64 -5.72 -3.07
N LYS A 28 22.17 -6.61 -2.19
CA LYS A 28 22.96 -7.09 -1.03
C LYS A 28 24.15 -7.96 -1.46
N LEU A 29 23.99 -8.81 -2.47
CA LEU A 29 25.08 -9.65 -2.99
C LEU A 29 26.14 -8.77 -3.65
N LYS A 30 25.71 -7.82 -4.49
CA LYS A 30 26.57 -6.84 -5.16
C LYS A 30 27.35 -5.98 -4.16
N ALA A 31 26.69 -5.45 -3.13
CA ALA A 31 27.33 -4.63 -2.10
C ALA A 31 28.38 -5.39 -1.28
N ARG A 32 28.29 -6.73 -1.23
CA ARG A 32 29.22 -7.59 -0.49
C ARG A 32 30.26 -8.28 -1.37
N GLY A 33 30.25 -8.03 -2.68
CA GLY A 33 31.12 -8.75 -3.63
C GLY A 33 30.89 -10.26 -3.63
N VAL A 34 29.64 -10.69 -3.41
CA VAL A 34 29.26 -12.12 -3.38
C VAL A 34 28.72 -12.52 -4.75
N ASN A 35 29.23 -13.61 -5.28
CA ASN A 35 28.80 -14.18 -6.55
C ASN A 35 27.44 -14.87 -6.40
N LEU A 36 26.65 -14.90 -7.47
CA LEU A 36 25.40 -15.65 -7.52
C LEU A 36 25.51 -16.77 -8.54
N ALA A 37 25.38 -18.02 -8.11
CA ALA A 37 25.22 -19.15 -9.02
C ALA A 37 23.75 -19.53 -9.15
N LEU A 38 23.22 -19.45 -10.37
CA LEU A 38 21.87 -19.86 -10.76
C LEU A 38 21.96 -21.07 -11.69
N GLY A 39 21.69 -22.26 -11.16
CA GLY A 39 21.89 -23.50 -11.90
C GLY A 39 23.35 -23.68 -12.30
N ALA A 40 23.62 -23.73 -13.61
CA ALA A 40 24.99 -23.86 -14.15
C ALA A 40 25.71 -22.53 -14.38
N SER A 41 25.00 -21.40 -14.27
CA SER A 41 25.55 -20.07 -14.55
C SER A 41 26.02 -19.38 -13.27
N VAL A 42 27.18 -18.74 -13.31
CA VAL A 42 27.71 -17.94 -12.18
C VAL A 42 27.81 -16.48 -12.61
N TYR A 43 27.30 -15.59 -11.77
CA TYR A 43 27.26 -14.15 -11.98
C TYR A 43 28.08 -13.45 -10.90
N ASP A 44 29.22 -12.89 -11.30
CA ASP A 44 30.08 -12.06 -10.45
C ASP A 44 29.64 -10.59 -10.52
N PRO A 45 29.30 -9.94 -9.40
CA PRO A 45 28.93 -8.51 -9.39
C PRO A 45 30.03 -7.55 -9.85
N SER A 46 31.26 -8.03 -10.01
CA SER A 46 32.44 -7.30 -10.48
C SER A 46 32.58 -7.32 -12.01
N ASP A 47 32.14 -8.41 -12.64
CA ASP A 47 32.26 -8.66 -14.08
C ASP A 47 31.18 -7.91 -14.88
N PRO A 48 31.46 -7.43 -16.12
CA PRO A 48 30.46 -6.75 -16.94
C PRO A 48 29.16 -7.54 -17.15
N MET A 49 29.24 -8.87 -17.34
CA MET A 49 28.04 -9.69 -17.57
C MET A 49 27.23 -9.86 -16.29
N GLY A 50 27.90 -10.06 -15.14
CA GLY A 50 27.22 -10.14 -13.85
C GLY A 50 26.61 -8.79 -13.45
N LYS A 51 27.32 -7.67 -13.66
CA LYS A 51 26.77 -6.32 -13.47
C LYS A 51 25.52 -6.10 -14.32
N MET A 52 25.55 -6.48 -15.60
CA MET A 52 24.38 -6.40 -16.47
C MET A 52 23.22 -7.23 -15.90
N PHE A 53 23.47 -8.48 -15.50
CA PHE A 53 22.44 -9.35 -14.93
C PHE A 53 21.77 -8.73 -13.69
N PHE A 54 22.56 -8.27 -12.72
CA PHE A 54 22.03 -7.62 -11.52
C PHE A 54 21.26 -6.33 -11.83
N ASN A 55 21.73 -5.52 -12.79
CA ASN A 55 21.03 -4.31 -13.21
C ASN A 55 19.71 -4.63 -13.91
N VAL A 56 19.67 -5.66 -14.76
CA VAL A 56 18.43 -6.11 -15.42
C VAL A 56 17.40 -6.55 -14.36
N LEU A 57 17.81 -7.31 -13.34
CA LEU A 57 16.91 -7.65 -12.23
C LEU A 57 16.34 -6.42 -11.53
N ALA A 58 17.17 -5.41 -11.27
CA ALA A 58 16.73 -4.16 -10.66
C ALA A 58 15.71 -3.41 -11.54
N THR A 59 15.98 -3.28 -12.85
CA THR A 59 15.08 -2.64 -13.81
C THR A 59 13.75 -3.37 -13.94
N PHE A 60 13.76 -4.71 -13.96
CA PHE A 60 12.53 -5.50 -14.01
C PHE A 60 11.67 -5.32 -12.76
N ALA A 61 12.27 -5.17 -11.58
CA ALA A 61 11.53 -4.91 -10.33
C ALA A 61 10.78 -3.57 -10.37
N GLU A 62 11.42 -2.54 -10.92
CA GLU A 62 10.82 -1.21 -11.10
C GLU A 62 9.68 -1.26 -12.12
N PHE A 63 9.93 -1.91 -13.26
CA PHE A 63 8.93 -2.08 -14.30
C PHE A 63 7.67 -2.80 -13.82
N GLU A 64 7.80 -3.89 -13.07
CA GLU A 64 6.65 -4.63 -12.52
C GLU A 64 5.83 -3.76 -11.56
N SER A 65 6.52 -3.01 -10.68
CA SER A 65 5.88 -2.10 -9.73
C SER A 65 5.06 -1.02 -10.45
N ASP A 66 5.60 -0.46 -11.52
CA ASP A 66 4.92 0.55 -12.32
C ASP A 66 3.75 -0.02 -13.12
N LEU A 67 3.88 -1.24 -13.64
CA LEU A 67 2.79 -1.93 -14.32
C LEU A 67 1.61 -2.21 -13.38
N ILE A 68 1.87 -2.65 -12.14
CA ILE A 68 0.84 -2.85 -11.12
C ILE A 68 0.13 -1.53 -10.80
N ARG A 69 0.89 -0.44 -10.62
CA ARG A 69 0.32 0.90 -10.38
C ARG A 69 -0.55 1.36 -11.55
N MET A 70 -0.09 1.18 -12.78
CA MET A 70 -0.82 1.52 -14.00
C MET A 70 -2.18 0.82 -14.05
N ARG A 71 -2.19 -0.52 -13.92
CA ARG A 71 -3.42 -1.32 -13.90
C ARG A 71 -4.35 -0.95 -12.76
N THR A 72 -3.80 -0.68 -11.57
CA THR A 72 -4.60 -0.24 -10.42
C THR A 72 -5.28 1.10 -10.70
N ARG A 73 -4.55 2.05 -11.29
CA ARG A 73 -5.09 3.37 -11.65
C ARG A 73 -6.19 3.26 -12.70
N GLU A 74 -6.01 2.42 -13.71
CA GLU A 74 -7.03 2.13 -14.73
C GLU A 74 -8.28 1.50 -14.12
N GLY A 75 -8.10 0.46 -13.30
CA GLY A 75 -9.21 -0.19 -12.58
C GLY A 75 -9.96 0.78 -11.67
N MET A 76 -9.23 1.66 -10.97
CA MET A 76 -9.82 2.73 -10.18
C MET A 76 -10.59 3.73 -11.06
N ALA A 77 -10.06 4.16 -12.19
CA ALA A 77 -10.76 5.08 -13.09
C ALA A 77 -12.09 4.48 -13.58
N ILE A 78 -12.09 3.21 -13.95
CA ILE A 78 -13.30 2.47 -14.35
C ILE A 78 -14.29 2.37 -13.17
N ALA A 79 -13.82 2.05 -11.96
CA ALA A 79 -14.68 1.96 -10.78
C ALA A 79 -15.25 3.32 -10.36
N ARG A 80 -14.50 4.42 -10.52
CA ARG A 80 -14.99 5.80 -10.32
C ARG A 80 -16.09 6.14 -11.33
N ALA A 81 -15.85 5.87 -12.62
CA ALA A 81 -16.83 6.12 -13.68
C ALA A 81 -18.14 5.33 -13.47
N LYS A 82 -18.05 4.12 -12.90
CA LYS A 82 -19.22 3.29 -12.52
C LYS A 82 -19.83 3.65 -11.16
N GLY A 83 -19.37 4.71 -10.49
CA GLY A 83 -19.88 5.14 -9.17
C GLY A 83 -19.63 4.16 -8.02
N LYS A 84 -18.78 3.13 -8.22
CA LYS A 84 -18.53 2.07 -7.24
C LYS A 84 -17.54 2.47 -6.14
N LEU A 85 -16.71 3.49 -6.40
CA LEU A 85 -15.80 4.03 -5.39
C LEU A 85 -16.54 5.02 -4.50
N ARG A 86 -17.17 4.50 -3.45
CA ARG A 86 -17.65 5.30 -2.33
C ARG A 86 -16.53 5.40 -1.31
N GLY A 87 -16.25 6.61 -0.83
CA GLY A 87 -15.35 6.83 0.30
C GLY A 87 -15.82 6.07 1.55
N LYS A 88 -15.05 6.16 2.64
CA LYS A 88 -15.40 5.53 3.91
C LYS A 88 -16.84 5.91 4.29
N GLN A 89 -17.69 4.89 4.46
CA GLN A 89 -19.08 5.12 4.87
C GLN A 89 -19.10 5.84 6.23
N PRO A 90 -20.05 6.78 6.44
CA PRO A 90 -20.26 7.37 7.75
C PRO A 90 -20.44 6.30 8.83
N LYS A 91 -19.94 6.57 10.04
CA LYS A 91 -20.12 5.66 11.18
C LYS A 91 -21.57 5.58 11.65
N LEU A 92 -22.33 6.65 11.43
CA LEU A 92 -23.73 6.74 11.80
C LEU A 92 -24.60 6.54 10.57
N SER A 93 -25.68 5.77 10.71
CA SER A 93 -26.72 5.69 9.70
C SER A 93 -27.36 7.06 9.46
N ASP A 94 -28.07 7.24 8.35
CA ASP A 94 -28.77 8.50 8.07
C ASP A 94 -29.81 8.82 9.16
N ARG A 95 -30.46 7.81 9.74
CA ARG A 95 -31.38 7.98 10.87
C ARG A 95 -30.65 8.49 12.12
N GLN A 96 -29.54 7.85 12.49
CA GLN A 96 -28.73 8.28 13.64
C GLN A 96 -28.13 9.67 13.43
N SER A 97 -27.74 10.00 12.19
CA SER A 97 -27.18 11.31 11.85
C SER A 97 -28.22 12.43 12.03
N ARG A 98 -29.46 12.20 11.59
CA ARG A 98 -30.58 13.11 11.81
C ARG A 98 -30.96 13.23 13.29
N GLU A 99 -30.94 12.11 14.02
CA GLU A 99 -31.25 12.12 15.45
C GLU A 99 -30.18 12.86 16.27
N LEU A 100 -28.90 12.62 15.98
CA LEU A 100 -27.79 13.37 16.56
C LEU A 100 -27.95 14.86 16.31
N ARG A 101 -28.32 15.25 15.08
CA ARG A 101 -28.58 16.64 14.73
C ARG A 101 -29.75 17.22 15.54
N ARG A 102 -30.87 16.51 15.60
CA ARG A 102 -32.06 16.92 16.35
C ARG A 102 -31.75 17.16 17.83
N ILE A 103 -30.98 16.26 18.45
CA ILE A 103 -30.58 16.39 19.86
C ILE A 103 -29.59 17.56 20.01
N TYR A 104 -28.62 17.72 19.10
CA TYR A 104 -27.70 18.86 19.13
C TYR A 104 -28.43 20.21 19.05
N ASP A 105 -29.45 20.32 18.19
CA ASP A 105 -30.21 21.56 18.01
C ASP A 105 -31.08 21.93 19.24
N THR A 106 -31.26 21.03 20.22
CA THR A 106 -31.90 21.38 21.52
C THR A 106 -31.04 22.29 22.38
N GLY A 107 -29.72 22.24 22.20
CA GLY A 107 -28.75 22.95 23.06
C GLY A 107 -28.47 22.29 24.41
N ASP A 108 -29.20 21.22 24.78
CA ASP A 108 -29.10 20.57 26.10
C ASP A 108 -27.89 19.62 26.23
N TYR A 109 -27.24 19.26 25.12
CA TYR A 109 -26.16 18.27 25.09
C TYR A 109 -24.89 18.87 24.51
N SER A 110 -23.77 18.64 25.19
CA SER A 110 -22.46 18.97 24.64
C SER A 110 -22.04 17.98 23.55
N VAL A 111 -21.07 18.37 22.73
CA VAL A 111 -20.46 17.47 21.73
C VAL A 111 -19.83 16.24 22.38
N SER A 112 -19.41 16.32 23.65
CA SER A 112 -18.89 15.17 24.41
C SER A 112 -20.01 14.19 24.73
N ASP A 113 -21.14 14.68 25.22
CA ASP A 113 -22.28 13.85 25.58
C ASP A 113 -22.82 13.13 24.34
N LEU A 114 -22.92 13.84 23.21
CA LEU A 114 -23.32 13.24 21.93
C LEU A 114 -22.33 12.19 21.43
N ALA A 115 -21.02 12.40 21.65
CA ALA A 115 -20.01 11.41 21.28
C ALA A 115 -20.20 10.11 22.07
N GLU A 116 -20.48 10.21 23.37
CA GLU A 116 -20.74 9.05 24.24
C GLU A 116 -22.06 8.36 23.88
N VAL A 117 -23.17 9.10 23.81
CA VAL A 117 -24.51 8.58 23.50
C VAL A 117 -24.54 7.82 22.17
N PHE A 118 -23.85 8.34 21.15
CA PHE A 118 -23.80 7.71 19.84
C PHE A 118 -22.60 6.75 19.67
N SER A 119 -21.79 6.55 20.71
CA SER A 119 -20.59 5.68 20.69
C SER A 119 -19.64 6.00 19.53
N VAL A 120 -19.40 7.30 19.29
CA VAL A 120 -18.50 7.80 18.24
C VAL A 120 -17.52 8.83 18.80
N SER A 121 -16.46 9.14 18.04
CA SER A 121 -15.51 10.18 18.46
C SER A 121 -16.08 11.59 18.24
N ARG A 122 -15.66 12.59 19.03
CA ARG A 122 -16.05 14.01 18.83
C ARG A 122 -15.85 14.50 17.38
N PRO A 123 -14.74 14.17 16.66
CA PRO A 123 -14.60 14.52 15.24
C PRO A 123 -15.69 13.90 14.34
N THR A 124 -16.22 12.72 14.70
CA THR A 124 -17.33 12.12 13.96
C THR A 124 -18.60 12.92 14.18
N VAL A 125 -18.87 13.40 15.41
CA VAL A 125 -20.00 14.30 15.72
C VAL A 125 -19.94 15.57 14.86
N TYR A 126 -18.80 16.28 14.87
CA TYR A 126 -18.62 17.49 14.06
C TYR A 126 -18.82 17.23 12.56
N ARG A 127 -18.24 16.13 12.03
CA ARG A 127 -18.41 15.77 10.61
C ARG A 127 -19.87 15.43 10.27
N THR A 128 -20.59 14.80 11.20
CA THR A 128 -22.03 14.53 11.04
C THR A 128 -22.82 15.84 10.99
N LEU A 129 -22.56 16.78 11.89
CA LEU A 129 -23.23 18.10 11.93
C LEU A 129 -22.94 18.95 10.67
N GLN A 130 -21.74 18.85 10.10
CA GLN A 130 -21.41 19.49 8.82
C GLN A 130 -22.15 18.86 7.63
N ARG A 131 -22.37 17.54 7.66
CA ARG A 131 -23.06 16.81 6.58
C ARG A 131 -24.59 16.94 6.65
N VAL A 132 -25.14 17.06 7.85
CA VAL A 132 -26.58 17.21 8.10
C VAL A 132 -26.84 18.64 8.59
N PRO A 133 -27.07 19.61 7.69
CA PRO A 133 -27.40 20.98 8.07
C PRO A 133 -28.72 21.02 8.84
N GLY A 134 -28.86 22.04 9.69
CA GLY A 134 -30.04 22.21 10.53
C GLY A 134 -31.21 22.68 9.70
N VAL A 135 -32.41 22.38 10.18
CA VAL A 135 -33.60 23.04 9.67
C VAL A 135 -33.62 24.41 10.36
N GLY A 136 -33.35 25.46 9.59
CA GLY A 136 -33.59 26.84 10.03
C GLY A 136 -35.08 27.14 10.12
#